data_AF-A0A165SSS7-F1
#
_entry.id   AF-A0A165SSS7-F1
#
_cell.length_a   1.000
_cell.length_b   1.000
_cell.length_c   1.000
_cell.angle_alpha   90.00
_cell.angle_beta   90.00
_cell.angle_gamma   90.00
#
_symmetry.space_group_name_H-M   'P 1'
#
loop_
_entity.id
_entity.type
_entity.pdbx_description
1 polymer ?
#
loop_
_entity_poly.entity_id
_entity_poly.type
_entity_poly.pdbx_seq_one_letter_code
_entity_poly.pdbx_strand_id
1 'polypeptide(L)' 'MTPHRHWFASYSPHIIPVRLANDTIIYTAGMGSVMFEPVLGESKAPVVVLHDVLHVPQLRSNLLSVYHL' A
#
# COMPACT_ATOMS: atom_id res chain seq x y z
N MET A 1 -7.73 8.05 10.97
CA MET A 1 -6.77 6.97 10.68
C MET A 1 -5.92 7.44 9.52
N THR A 2 -4.62 7.59 9.77
CA THR A 2 -3.72 8.51 9.07
C THR A 2 -3.29 7.96 7.71
N PRO A 3 -3.19 8.77 6.64
CA PRO A 3 -2.61 8.31 5.37
C PRO A 3 -1.14 7.95 5.60
N HIS A 4 -0.83 6.66 5.61
CA HIS A 4 0.47 6.11 5.98
C HIS A 4 1.55 6.31 4.90
N ARG A 5 1.66 7.52 4.33
CA ARG A 5 2.71 7.88 3.36
C ARG A 5 4.11 7.56 3.90
N HIS A 6 4.32 7.66 5.21
CA HIS A 6 5.60 7.37 5.85
C HIS A 6 5.98 5.87 5.84
N TRP A 7 5.07 4.95 5.49
CA TRP A 7 5.40 3.52 5.31
C TRP A 7 6.11 3.25 3.98
N PHE A 8 6.04 4.19 3.05
CA PHE A 8 6.64 4.06 1.74
C PHE A 8 8.13 4.43 1.79
N ALA A 9 8.99 3.45 1.52
CA ALA A 9 10.42 3.66 1.36
C ALA A 9 10.77 4.39 0.04
N SER A 10 9.92 4.20 -0.98
CA SER A 10 9.93 4.98 -2.22
C SER A 10 8.51 5.45 -2.55
N TYR A 11 8.36 6.60 -3.20
CA TYR A 11 7.03 7.14 -3.52
C TYR A 11 7.07 8.02 -4.77
N SER A 12 6.18 7.74 -5.72
CA SER A 12 5.94 8.60 -6.88
C SER A 12 4.43 8.92 -7.01
N PRO A 13 4.07 10.13 -7.47
CA PRO A 13 2.69 10.41 -7.87
C PRO A 13 2.23 9.43 -8.95
N HIS A 14 1.08 8.80 -8.72
CA HIS A 14 0.49 7.81 -9.61
C HIS A 14 -1.02 7.80 -9.35
N ILE A 15 -1.80 8.28 -10.32
CA ILE A 15 -3.23 8.54 -10.18
C ILE A 15 -3.97 7.66 -11.17
N ILE A 16 -4.62 6.61 -10.68
CA ILE A 16 -5.45 5.69 -11.45
C ILE A 16 -6.79 5.46 -10.73
N PRO A 17 -7.87 5.13 -11.47
CA PRO A 17 -9.15 4.81 -10.86
C PRO A 17 -9.11 3.43 -10.20
N VAL A 18 -9.72 3.32 -9.02
CA VAL A 18 -9.95 2.07 -8.29
C VAL A 18 -11.45 1.92 -8.08
N ARG A 19 -12.03 0.85 -8.64
CA ARG A 19 -13.45 0.53 -8.47
C ARG A 19 -13.62 -0.29 -7.20
N LEU A 20 -14.45 0.20 -6.28
CA LEU A 20 -14.85 -0.51 -5.08
C LEU A 20 -15.98 -1.50 -5.36
N ALA A 21 -16.23 -2.41 -4.41
CA ALA A 21 -17.30 -3.41 -4.53
C ALA A 21 -18.72 -2.81 -4.63
N ASN A 22 -18.91 -1.56 -4.20
CA ASN A 22 -20.17 -0.82 -4.33
C ASN A 22 -20.20 0.05 -5.60
N ASP A 23 -19.38 -0.26 -6.61
CA ASP A 23 -19.20 0.47 -7.87
C ASP A 23 -18.73 1.92 -7.76
N THR A 24 -18.43 2.41 -6.55
CA THR A 24 -17.83 3.73 -6.38
C THR A 24 -16.41 3.72 -6.91
N ILE A 25 -16.03 4.77 -7.65
CA ILE A 25 -14.66 4.98 -8.12
C ILE A 25 -13.96 5.95 -7.18
N ILE A 26 -12.80 5.54 -6.68
CA ILE A 26 -11.86 6.38 -5.95
C ILE A 26 -10.52 6.42 -6.68
N TYR A 27 -9.61 7.30 -6.27
CA TYR A 27 -8.32 7.46 -6.94
C TYR A 27 -7.14 7.17 -6.02
N THR A 28 -6.11 6.59 -6.61
CA THR A 28 -4.79 6.48 -5.97
C THR A 28 -4.16 7.88 -5.88
N ALA A 29 -3.33 8.08 -4.85
CA ALA A 29 -2.50 9.28 -4.69
C ALA A 29 -1.04 9.04 -5.11
N GLY A 30 -0.61 7.79 -5.18
CA GLY A 30 0.76 7.42 -5.52
C GLY A 30 0.99 5.91 -5.53
N MET A 31 2.21 5.55 -5.92
CA MET A 31 2.72 4.20 -5.93
C MET A 31 4.13 4.18 -5.34
N GLY A 32 4.54 3.07 -4.74
CA GLY A 32 5.92 2.89 -4.31
C GLY A 32 6.15 1.58 -3.58
N SER A 33 7.27 1.49 -2.87
CA SER A 33 7.63 0.29 -2.10
C SER A 33 7.38 0.46 -0.61
N VAL A 34 6.91 -0.61 0.03
CA VAL A 34 6.71 -0.67 1.50
C VAL A 34 7.61 -1.77 2.06
N MET A 35 8.40 -1.44 3.08
CA MET A 35 9.25 -2.38 3.78
C MET A 35 8.64 -2.71 5.14
N PHE A 36 8.60 -3.98 5.49
CA PHE A 36 8.17 -4.40 6.83
C PHE A 36 8.95 -5.62 7.32
N GLU A 37 9.09 -5.72 8.64
CA GLU A 37 9.69 -6.87 9.31
C GLU A 37 8.55 -7.82 9.74
N PRO A 38 8.35 -8.96 9.05
CA PRO A 38 7.36 -9.94 9.49
C PRO A 38 7.78 -10.59 10.81
N VAL A 39 6.79 -10.82 11.66
CA VAL A 39 6.94 -11.63 12.87
C VAL A 39 6.39 -13.02 12.58
N LEU A 40 7.25 -14.04 12.58
CA LEU A 40 6.90 -15.43 12.31
C LEU A 40 7.07 -16.24 13.59
N GLY A 41 5.98 -16.35 14.36
CA GLY A 41 6.01 -16.93 15.70
C GLY A 41 6.90 -16.12 16.64
N GLU A 42 7.81 -16.79 17.35
CA GLU A 42 8.78 -16.14 18.24
C GLU A 42 10.06 -15.68 17.52
N SER A 43 10.20 -16.00 16.22
CA SER A 43 11.40 -15.68 15.45
C SER A 43 11.21 -14.44 14.58
N LYS A 44 12.25 -13.61 14.51
CA LYS A 44 12.33 -12.53 13.52
C LYS A 44 12.56 -13.14 12.15
N ALA A 45 11.72 -12.79 11.18
CA ALA A 45 11.91 -13.17 9.80
C ALA A 45 12.62 -12.05 9.01
N PRO A 46 13.21 -12.37 7.85
CA PRO A 46 13.86 -11.36 7.00
C PRO A 46 12.90 -10.22 6.63
N VAL A 47 13.44 -9.01 6.49
CA VAL A 47 12.69 -7.85 5.97
C VAL A 47 12.08 -8.21 4.61
N VAL A 48 10.79 -7.92 4.46
CA VAL A 48 10.06 -8.08 3.20
C VAL A 48 9.81 -6.71 2.59
N VAL A 49 10.02 -6.63 1.27
CA VAL A 49 9.73 -5.44 0.48
C VAL A 49 8.58 -5.78 -0.46
N LEU A 50 7.48 -5.04 -0.34
CA LEU A 50 6.42 -5.04 -1.34
C LEU A 50 6.73 -3.94 -2.35
N HIS A 51 6.80 -4.31 -3.61
CA HIS A 51 6.96 -3.38 -4.73
C HIS A 51 5.60 -2.97 -5.28
N ASP A 52 5.56 -1.84 -6.00
CA ASP A 52 4.37 -1.35 -6.71
C ASP A 52 3.09 -1.31 -5.86
N VAL A 53 3.20 -0.87 -4.60
CA VAL A 53 2.08 -0.72 -3.67
C VAL A 53 1.32 0.56 -3.99
N LEU A 54 0.01 0.48 -4.16
CA LEU A 54 -0.86 1.64 -4.39
C LEU A 54 -1.22 2.34 -3.07
N HIS A 55 -1.01 3.65 -3.01
CA HIS A 55 -1.46 4.49 -1.91
C HIS A 55 -2.83 5.10 -2.23
N VAL A 56 -3.87 4.73 -1.47
CA VAL A 56 -5.27 5.15 -1.73
C VAL A 56 -5.90 5.79 -0.48
N PRO A 57 -5.66 7.09 -0.21
CA PRO A 57 -6.12 7.76 1.02
C PRO A 57 -7.64 7.69 1.23
N GLN A 58 -8.41 7.70 0.14
CA GLN A 58 -9.88 7.67 0.18
C GLN A 58 -10.44 6.36 0.72
N LEU A 59 -9.69 5.25 0.68
CA LEU A 59 -10.10 3.98 1.31
C LEU A 59 -10.22 4.11 2.83
N ARG A 60 -9.49 5.06 3.44
CA ARG A 60 -9.40 5.23 4.91
C ARG A 60 -9.05 3.93 5.66
N SER A 61 -8.42 2.99 4.98
CA SER A 61 -8.03 1.66 5.46
C SER A 61 -6.59 1.37 5.05
N ASN A 62 -5.91 0.53 5.82
CA ASN A 62 -4.49 0.19 5.64
C ASN A 62 -4.31 -1.00 4.67
N LEU A 63 -5.12 -1.03 3.61
CA LEU A 63 -5.04 -2.08 2.61
C LEU A 63 -3.81 -1.85 1.73
N LEU A 64 -2.87 -2.78 1.77
CA LEU A 64 -1.74 -2.80 0.83
C LEU A 64 -2.19 -3.54 -0.42
N SER A 65 -2.28 -2.83 -1.54
CA SER A 65 -2.60 -3.42 -2.85
C SER A 65 -1.34 -3.43 -3.69
N VAL A 66 -0.74 -4.62 -3.84
CA VAL A 66 0.39 -4.86 -4.74
C VAL A 66 -0.13 -4.87 -6.18
N TYR A 67 0.44 -4.06 -7.06
CA TYR A 67 -0.04 -3.91 -8.43
C TYR A 67 0.36 -5.08 -9.35
N HIS A 68 1.47 -5.77 -9.06
CA HIS A 68 1.99 -6.90 -9.84
C HIS A 68 2.37 -8.08 -8.93
N LEU A 69 2.05 -9.32 -9.35
CA LEU A 69 2.49 -10.58 -8.72
C LEU A 69 3.46 -11.31 -9.63
#